data_AF-A0AAW7WSU2-F1
#
_entry.id   AF-A0AAW7WSU2-F1
#
_cell.length_a   1.000
_cell.length_b   1.000
_cell.length_c   1.000
_cell.angle_alpha   90.00
_cell.angle_beta   90.00
_cell.angle_gamma   90.00
#
_symmetry.space_group_name_H-M   'P 1'
#
loop_
_entity.id
_entity.type
_entity.pdbx_description
1 polymer ?
#
loop_
_entity_poly.entity_id
_entity_poly.type
_entity_poly.pdbx_seq_one_letter_code
_entity_poly.pdbx_strand_id
1 'polypeptide(L)'
;MKAKAVAYILFFWIFCFNVMAQDKDKGSIMEEVISLPFSSATISACFSLIKKKDIILSYNEGMIDINKICYFSQKNIKIKELLTNILSDYKTTIVVANPRKIIITVDRKNIYQLNGVVRETETLEKLYGAVLFFKKNGIIVSSCITNDSGFFSTALPEGTYNIETNYLGYLKSVKIVTLICNQRIDIFLKPMMLELGEVVISPQRSSANELSTSSPPNMLSYSNLDVLSEMKVFPGVIMSRSGADINVNGGGSEENLILLDGVPIYHNSHINYMLPVFNGSVIKNVNLYSSYFPARYEGKLSSILDIKIKEGNKKKHSRSLSLDIPSVAAMLEGPIKKEKASYMVSGRRSWSSWTKLFLPVSVQIILFTISIPNCIGIYLQKLPCKSAPIIPLMNIILLFRKERKIK
;
A
#
# COMPACT_ATOMS: atom_id res chain seq x y z
N MET A 1 40.82 78.61 -34.91
CA MET A 1 39.73 77.64 -34.65
C MET A 1 40.17 76.16 -34.60
N LYS A 2 41.27 75.74 -35.26
CA LYS A 2 41.64 74.31 -35.32
C LYS A 2 42.19 73.70 -34.01
N ALA A 3 42.86 74.46 -33.15
CA ALA A 3 43.46 73.93 -31.92
C ALA A 3 42.45 73.58 -30.81
N LYS A 4 41.37 74.36 -30.66
CA LYS A 4 40.33 74.09 -29.64
C LYS A 4 39.51 72.85 -29.97
N ALA A 5 39.21 72.61 -31.25
CA ALA A 5 38.47 71.41 -31.68
C ALA A 5 39.23 70.10 -31.39
N VAL A 6 40.56 70.10 -31.60
CA VAL A 6 41.40 68.93 -31.31
C VAL A 6 41.46 68.64 -29.80
N ALA A 7 41.50 69.67 -28.96
CA ALA A 7 41.49 69.51 -27.51
C ALA A 7 40.17 68.92 -26.98
N TYR A 8 39.01 69.34 -27.51
CA TYR A 8 37.72 68.76 -27.14
C TYR A 8 37.57 67.30 -27.60
N ILE A 9 38.11 66.95 -28.78
CA ILE A 9 38.10 65.57 -29.26
C ILE A 9 38.99 64.68 -28.39
N LEU A 10 40.18 65.15 -28.00
CA LEU A 10 41.07 64.42 -27.08
C LEU A 10 40.45 64.26 -25.68
N PHE A 11 39.79 65.29 -25.17
CA PHE A 11 39.10 65.22 -23.88
C PHE A 11 37.90 64.25 -23.91
N PHE A 12 37.13 64.26 -25.01
CA PHE A 12 36.05 63.31 -25.23
C PHE A 12 36.56 61.88 -25.38
N TRP A 13 37.69 61.68 -26.05
CA TRP A 13 38.34 60.37 -26.17
C TRP A 13 38.84 59.85 -24.82
N ILE A 14 39.45 60.70 -24.00
CA ILE A 14 39.89 60.34 -22.63
C ILE A 14 38.70 60.04 -21.72
N PHE A 15 37.59 60.78 -21.87
CA PHE A 15 36.37 60.52 -21.10
C PHE A 15 35.70 59.21 -21.53
N CYS A 16 35.60 58.94 -22.84
CA CYS A 16 35.10 57.67 -23.35
C CYS A 16 35.99 56.48 -22.97
N PHE A 17 37.32 56.65 -22.94
CA PHE A 17 38.24 55.60 -22.45
C PHE A 17 38.04 55.30 -20.96
N ASN A 18 37.76 56.31 -20.13
CA ASN A 18 37.47 56.08 -18.71
C ASN A 18 36.10 55.43 -18.47
N VAL A 19 35.09 55.76 -19.28
CA VAL A 19 33.76 55.13 -19.21
C VAL A 19 33.82 53.67 -19.68
N MET A 20 34.57 53.35 -20.73
CA MET A 20 34.82 51.95 -21.15
C MET A 20 35.80 51.19 -20.26
N ALA A 21 36.64 51.88 -19.46
CA ALA A 21 37.52 51.24 -18.49
C ALA A 21 36.80 50.84 -17.18
N GLN A 22 35.60 51.36 -16.91
CA GLN A 22 34.76 50.94 -15.78
C GLN A 22 33.91 49.69 -16.06
N ASP A 23 33.82 49.27 -17.32
CA ASP A 23 33.14 48.03 -17.75
C ASP A 23 34.15 46.95 -18.23
N LYS A 24 35.40 47.06 -17.77
CA LYS A 24 36.36 45.96 -17.83
C LYS A 24 36.25 45.15 -16.56
N ASP A 25 35.64 43.97 -16.68
CA ASP A 25 35.77 42.79 -15.82
C ASP A 25 36.72 43.00 -14.62
N LYS A 26 36.18 43.53 -13.51
CA LYS A 26 36.73 43.22 -12.19
C LYS A 26 36.56 41.71 -12.07
N GLY A 27 37.67 40.99 -12.26
CA GLY A 27 37.73 39.53 -12.46
C GLY A 27 36.54 38.80 -11.87
N SER A 28 35.74 38.19 -12.74
CA SER A 28 34.53 37.44 -12.36
C SER A 28 34.78 36.71 -11.06
N ILE A 29 34.01 37.01 -10.01
CA ILE A 29 34.15 36.43 -8.65
C ILE A 29 34.26 34.89 -8.70
N MET A 30 33.71 34.28 -9.74
CA MET A 30 33.75 32.85 -10.05
C MET A 30 35.16 32.31 -10.40
N GLU A 31 36.06 33.15 -10.91
CA GLU A 31 37.41 32.80 -11.36
C GLU A 31 38.48 32.98 -10.26
N GLU A 32 38.11 33.51 -9.09
CA GLU A 32 39.04 33.62 -7.96
C GLU A 32 39.45 32.22 -7.44
N VAL A 33 40.74 32.07 -7.10
CA VAL A 33 41.31 30.80 -6.63
C VAL A 33 41.31 30.74 -5.11
N ILE A 34 40.84 29.61 -4.56
CA ILE A 34 40.87 29.30 -3.14
C ILE A 34 41.84 28.14 -2.89
N SER A 35 42.73 28.33 -1.91
CA SER A 35 43.58 27.27 -1.38
C SER A 35 42.78 26.44 -0.37
N LEU A 36 42.59 25.15 -0.65
CA LEU A 36 41.98 24.19 0.25
C LEU A 36 43.05 23.57 1.16
N PRO A 37 42.98 23.81 2.49
CA PRO A 37 43.95 23.23 3.43
C PRO A 37 43.73 21.73 3.70
N PHE A 38 42.64 21.14 3.19
CA PHE A 38 42.22 19.77 3.51
C PHE A 38 41.90 18.96 2.23
N SER A 39 42.10 17.64 2.30
CA SER A 39 41.72 16.69 1.24
C SER A 39 40.23 16.29 1.25
N SER A 40 39.54 16.56 2.37
CA SER A 40 38.09 16.42 2.49
C SER A 40 37.53 17.50 3.41
N ALA A 41 36.33 17.98 3.12
CA ALA A 41 35.65 19.00 3.92
C ALA A 41 34.13 18.90 3.76
N THR A 42 33.37 19.39 4.74
CA THR A 42 31.91 19.52 4.63
C THR A 42 31.54 20.71 3.75
N ILE A 43 30.34 20.70 3.17
CA ILE A 43 29.82 21.83 2.38
C ILE A 43 29.84 23.13 3.21
N SER A 44 29.49 23.05 4.51
CA SER A 44 29.60 24.17 5.46
C SER A 44 31.00 24.79 5.51
N ALA A 45 32.02 23.94 5.62
CA ALA A 45 33.41 24.38 5.70
C ALA A 45 33.88 25.00 4.38
N CYS A 46 33.44 24.47 3.24
CA CYS A 46 33.70 25.09 1.94
C CYS A 46 33.02 26.47 1.80
N PHE A 47 31.77 26.60 2.26
CA PHE A 47 31.07 27.88 2.24
C PHE A 47 31.67 28.91 3.20
N SER A 48 32.18 28.49 4.37
CA SER A 48 32.87 29.40 5.29
C SER A 48 34.20 29.92 4.71
N LEU A 49 34.93 29.08 3.96
CA LEU A 49 36.13 29.50 3.24
C LEU A 49 35.84 30.57 2.17
N ILE A 50 34.73 30.45 1.45
CA ILE A 50 34.29 31.46 0.49
C ILE A 50 33.90 32.75 1.20
N LYS A 51 33.14 32.67 2.31
CA LYS A 51 32.74 33.85 3.11
C LYS A 51 33.95 34.64 3.64
N LYS A 52 35.07 33.96 3.94
CA LYS A 52 36.32 34.60 4.41
C LYS A 52 36.97 35.52 3.37
N LYS A 53 36.62 35.39 2.08
CA LYS A 53 37.12 36.23 0.97
C LYS A 53 36.24 37.46 0.69
N ASP A 54 35.39 37.86 1.63
CA ASP A 54 34.45 39.00 1.48
C ASP A 54 33.42 38.76 0.37
N ILE A 55 32.94 37.52 0.24
CA ILE A 55 31.92 37.09 -0.72
C ILE A 55 30.66 36.68 0.04
N ILE A 56 29.53 37.30 -0.29
CA ILE A 56 28.23 37.00 0.32
C ILE A 56 27.59 35.81 -0.40
N LEU A 57 27.49 34.68 0.28
CA LEU A 57 26.76 33.51 -0.21
C LEU A 57 25.30 33.55 0.25
N SER A 58 24.38 33.55 -0.71
CA SER A 58 22.93 33.50 -0.49
C SER A 58 22.39 32.18 -1.03
N TYR A 59 21.91 31.31 -0.15
CA TYR A 59 21.34 30.01 -0.50
C TYR A 59 20.27 29.61 0.50
N ASN A 60 19.44 28.63 0.14
CA ASN A 60 18.46 28.06 1.06
C ASN A 60 19.07 26.86 1.80
N GLU A 61 19.33 27.03 3.09
CA GLU A 61 19.94 25.99 3.95
C GLU A 61 19.11 24.71 4.01
N GLY A 62 17.78 24.78 3.86
CA GLY A 62 16.91 23.61 3.86
C GLY A 62 16.91 22.80 2.56
N MET A 63 17.57 23.29 1.49
CA MET A 63 17.63 22.61 0.19
C MET A 63 18.99 21.94 -0.09
N ILE A 64 20.01 22.23 0.71
CA ILE A 64 21.37 21.71 0.54
C ILE A 64 21.74 20.96 1.81
N ASP A 65 22.22 19.72 1.68
CA ASP A 65 22.80 18.99 2.80
C ASP A 65 24.18 19.56 3.16
N ILE A 66 24.19 20.51 4.09
CA ILE A 66 25.38 21.25 4.55
C ILE A 66 26.44 20.32 5.20
N ASN A 67 26.02 19.16 5.71
CA ASN A 67 26.88 18.22 6.44
C ASN A 67 27.53 17.18 5.52
N LYS A 68 27.19 17.16 4.23
CA LYS A 68 27.80 16.25 3.26
C LYS A 68 29.31 16.50 3.16
N ILE A 69 30.10 15.42 3.23
CA ILE A 69 31.55 15.44 3.05
C ILE A 69 31.87 15.34 1.56
N CYS A 70 32.72 16.24 1.07
CA CYS A 70 33.24 16.25 -0.29
C CYS A 70 34.76 16.00 -0.26
N TYR A 71 35.27 15.28 -1.25
CA TYR A 71 36.69 14.96 -1.40
C TYR A 71 37.30 15.80 -2.52
N PHE A 72 38.52 16.30 -2.31
CA PHE A 72 39.20 17.19 -3.24
C PHE A 72 40.61 16.66 -3.54
N SER A 73 40.94 16.53 -4.83
CA SER A 73 42.26 16.07 -5.27
C SER A 73 43.28 17.21 -5.43
N GLN A 74 42.82 18.46 -5.53
CA GLN A 74 43.65 19.62 -5.81
C GLN A 74 43.65 20.62 -4.66
N LYS A 75 44.83 21.18 -4.33
CA LYS A 75 44.99 22.17 -3.26
C LYS A 75 44.52 23.57 -3.64
N ASN A 76 44.54 23.93 -4.92
CA ASN A 76 44.10 25.24 -5.40
C ASN A 76 43.00 25.03 -6.44
N ILE A 77 41.79 25.53 -6.16
CA ILE A 77 40.61 25.34 -7.02
C ILE A 77 39.91 26.70 -7.21
N LYS A 78 39.37 26.94 -8.41
CA LYS A 78 38.55 28.13 -8.68
C LYS A 78 37.20 28.04 -7.99
N ILE A 79 36.61 29.17 -7.57
CA ILE A 79 35.29 29.18 -6.90
C ILE A 79 34.22 28.51 -7.76
N LYS A 80 34.22 28.73 -9.07
CA LYS A 80 33.32 28.07 -10.01
C LYS A 80 33.42 26.55 -9.94
N GLU A 81 34.64 26.02 -10.07
CA GLU A 81 34.91 24.58 -10.06
C GLU A 81 34.60 23.95 -8.70
N LEU A 82 34.91 24.67 -7.63
CA LEU A 82 34.58 24.27 -6.27
C LEU A 82 33.06 24.12 -6.09
N LEU A 83 32.28 25.13 -6.49
CA LEU A 83 30.83 25.11 -6.37
C LEU A 83 30.22 24.03 -7.27
N THR A 84 30.71 23.82 -8.49
CA THR A 84 30.22 22.74 -9.37
C THR A 84 30.51 21.35 -8.81
N ASN A 85 31.67 21.15 -8.17
CA ASN A 85 32.04 19.85 -7.61
C ASN A 85 31.25 19.53 -6.34
N ILE A 86 31.04 20.53 -5.47
CA ILE A 86 30.31 20.36 -4.22
C ILE A 86 28.82 20.14 -4.49
N LEU A 87 28.27 20.84 -5.48
CA LEU A 87 26.84 20.85 -5.80
C LEU A 87 26.46 19.91 -6.95
N SER A 88 27.33 18.96 -7.34
CA SER A 88 27.08 18.04 -8.47
C SER A 88 25.77 17.24 -8.35
N ASP A 89 25.33 16.95 -7.12
CA ASP A 89 24.15 16.13 -6.85
C ASP A 89 22.83 16.91 -7.00
N TYR A 90 22.94 18.23 -7.16
CA TYR A 90 21.84 19.17 -7.19
C TYR A 90 21.77 19.85 -8.56
N LYS A 91 20.55 19.98 -9.10
CA LYS A 91 20.32 20.89 -10.22
C LYS A 91 20.37 22.31 -9.65
N THR A 92 21.46 23.02 -9.91
CA THR A 92 21.70 24.36 -9.35
C THR A 92 21.88 25.39 -10.44
N THR A 93 21.31 26.57 -10.21
CA THR A 93 21.62 27.77 -10.98
C THR A 93 22.42 28.71 -10.07
N ILE A 94 23.59 29.12 -10.54
CA ILE A 94 24.49 30.02 -9.79
C ILE A 94 24.49 31.36 -10.51
N VAL A 95 24.06 32.41 -9.81
CA VAL A 95 24.01 33.77 -10.35
C VAL A 95 24.90 34.67 -9.51
N VAL A 96 25.70 35.50 -10.17
CA VAL A 96 26.55 36.51 -9.52
C VAL A 96 25.79 37.83 -9.50
N ALA A 97 25.68 38.44 -8.33
CA ALA A 97 25.01 39.72 -8.10
C ALA A 97 25.97 40.74 -7.46
N ASN A 98 25.73 42.02 -7.72
CA ASN A 98 26.54 43.11 -7.18
C ASN A 98 25.98 43.63 -5.84
N PRO A 99 26.84 44.04 -4.88
CA PRO A 99 28.30 43.85 -4.84
C PRO A 99 28.70 42.47 -4.25
N ARG A 100 29.60 41.74 -4.93
CA ARG A 100 30.25 40.49 -4.47
C ARG A 100 29.32 39.47 -3.79
N LYS A 101 28.16 39.20 -4.41
CA LYS A 101 27.17 38.24 -3.93
C LYS A 101 27.02 37.07 -4.90
N ILE A 102 27.02 35.85 -4.37
CA ILE A 102 26.71 34.64 -5.14
C ILE A 102 25.37 34.11 -4.63
N ILE A 103 24.42 33.98 -5.54
CA ILE A 103 23.10 33.42 -5.27
C ILE A 103 23.08 31.99 -5.84
N ILE A 104 22.85 31.02 -4.97
CA ILE A 104 22.73 29.61 -5.33
C ILE A 104 21.26 29.22 -5.19
N THR A 105 20.60 28.98 -6.31
CA THR A 105 19.24 28.45 -6.32
C THR A 105 19.29 26.97 -6.68
N VAL A 106 18.74 26.14 -5.80
CA VAL A 106 18.59 24.70 -6.01
C VAL A 106 17.18 24.43 -6.51
N ASP A 107 17.06 23.74 -7.64
CA ASP A 107 15.76 23.27 -8.11
C ASP A 107 15.28 22.12 -7.22
N ARG A 108 14.08 22.25 -6.67
CA ARG A 108 13.46 21.15 -5.93
C ARG A 108 13.20 19.99 -6.89
N LYS A 109 13.53 18.78 -6.45
CA LYS A 109 13.09 17.56 -7.15
C LYS A 109 11.56 17.56 -7.19
N ASN A 110 11.01 17.45 -8.40
CA ASN A 110 9.57 17.36 -8.58
C ASN A 110 9.05 16.12 -7.85
N ILE A 111 7.95 16.26 -7.12
CA ILE A 111 7.29 15.15 -6.45
C ILE A 111 6.12 14.72 -7.33
N TYR A 112 6.09 13.45 -7.70
CA TYR A 112 5.03 12.85 -8.50
C TYR A 112 4.24 11.85 -7.68
N GLN A 113 2.94 11.76 -7.97
CA GLN A 113 2.07 10.73 -7.41
C GLN A 113 2.17 9.45 -8.23
N LEU A 114 2.49 8.37 -7.55
CA LEU A 114 2.40 7.01 -8.07
C LEU A 114 1.22 6.31 -7.41
N ASN A 115 0.26 5.87 -8.22
CA ASN A 115 -0.89 5.12 -7.73
C ASN A 115 -1.12 3.83 -8.52
N GLY A 116 -1.95 2.93 -8.02
CA GLY A 116 -2.13 1.64 -8.66
C GLY A 116 -2.96 0.67 -7.86
N VAL A 117 -3.17 -0.51 -8.43
CA VAL A 117 -3.84 -1.63 -7.76
C VAL A 117 -2.96 -2.87 -7.78
N VAL A 118 -2.80 -3.52 -6.63
CA VAL A 118 -2.15 -4.82 -6.51
C VAL A 118 -3.17 -5.92 -6.69
N ARG A 119 -2.89 -6.85 -7.61
CA ARG A 119 -3.79 -7.97 -7.95
C ARG A 119 -3.04 -9.28 -8.01
N GLU A 120 -3.77 -10.36 -7.81
CA GLU A 120 -3.30 -11.69 -8.13
C GLU A 120 -3.26 -11.92 -9.65
N THR A 121 -2.23 -12.64 -10.10
CA THR A 121 -2.01 -12.92 -11.52
C THR A 121 -3.07 -13.87 -12.11
N GLU A 122 -3.53 -14.87 -11.35
CA GLU A 122 -4.37 -15.95 -11.89
C GLU A 122 -5.86 -15.63 -11.86
N THR A 123 -6.35 -15.02 -10.78
CA THR A 123 -7.76 -14.71 -10.56
C THR A 123 -8.15 -13.27 -10.93
N LEU A 124 -7.16 -12.36 -11.02
CA LEU A 124 -7.34 -10.90 -11.03
C LEU A 124 -8.08 -10.35 -9.80
N GLU A 125 -8.05 -11.09 -8.71
CA GLU A 125 -8.53 -10.63 -7.42
C GLU A 125 -7.60 -9.55 -6.86
N LYS A 126 -8.18 -8.54 -6.20
CA LYS A 126 -7.42 -7.45 -5.56
C LYS A 126 -6.87 -7.93 -4.22
N LEU A 127 -5.63 -7.55 -3.91
CA LEU A 127 -4.93 -7.98 -2.70
C LEU A 127 -4.91 -6.85 -1.68
N TYR A 128 -5.56 -7.06 -0.53
CA TYR A 128 -5.58 -6.14 0.61
C TYR A 128 -4.38 -6.39 1.51
N GLY A 129 -3.74 -5.34 2.04
CA GLY A 129 -2.63 -5.50 2.99
C GLY A 129 -1.29 -5.90 2.36
N ALA A 130 -1.18 -5.92 1.02
CA ALA A 130 0.10 -6.03 0.33
C ALA A 130 0.98 -4.81 0.65
N VAL A 131 2.24 -5.06 1.01
CA VAL A 131 3.22 -4.04 1.40
C VAL A 131 4.15 -3.77 0.22
N LEU A 132 4.29 -2.50 -0.15
CA LEU A 132 5.17 -2.03 -1.21
C LEU A 132 6.35 -1.29 -0.59
N PHE A 133 7.57 -1.65 -0.99
CA PHE A 133 8.80 -0.95 -0.65
C PHE A 133 9.37 -0.27 -1.89
N PHE A 134 9.58 1.04 -1.81
CA PHE A 134 10.18 1.84 -2.88
C PHE A 134 11.66 2.02 -2.59
N LYS A 135 12.50 1.29 -3.32
CA LYS A 135 13.95 1.34 -3.16
C LYS A 135 14.62 2.20 -4.23
N LYS A 136 15.56 3.04 -3.81
CA LYS A 136 16.46 3.79 -4.70
C LYS A 136 17.89 3.46 -4.29
N ASN A 137 18.69 2.94 -5.22
CA ASN A 137 20.07 2.48 -4.97
C ASN A 137 20.17 1.47 -3.80
N GLY A 138 19.17 0.59 -3.64
CA GLY A 138 19.12 -0.41 -2.55
C GLY A 138 18.56 0.09 -1.22
N ILE A 139 18.42 1.40 -1.02
CA ILE A 139 17.87 2.00 0.21
C ILE A 139 16.36 2.17 0.08
N ILE A 140 15.61 1.79 1.12
CA ILE A 140 14.16 2.03 1.19
C ILE A 140 13.91 3.51 1.42
N VAL A 141 13.30 4.17 0.45
CA VAL A 141 12.97 5.61 0.52
C VAL A 141 11.56 5.82 1.08
N SER A 142 10.65 4.89 0.78
CA SER A 142 9.26 4.96 1.19
C SER A 142 8.65 3.56 1.22
N SER A 143 7.58 3.38 1.98
CA SER A 143 6.74 2.19 1.96
C SER A 143 5.26 2.57 1.99
N CYS A 144 4.42 1.73 1.42
CA CYS A 144 2.96 1.88 1.54
C CYS A 144 2.28 0.52 1.63
N ILE A 145 1.06 0.52 2.16
CA ILE A 145 0.23 -0.67 2.30
C ILE A 145 -1.05 -0.45 1.49
N THR A 146 -1.50 -1.49 0.80
CA THR A 146 -2.75 -1.46 0.03
C THR A 146 -3.99 -1.46 0.91
N ASN A 147 -5.00 -0.71 0.51
CA ASN A 147 -6.30 -0.64 1.20
C ASN A 147 -7.23 -1.82 0.82
N ASP A 148 -8.46 -1.85 1.37
CA ASP A 148 -9.47 -2.90 1.16
C ASP A 148 -9.77 -3.20 -0.33
N SER A 149 -9.50 -2.25 -1.23
CA SER A 149 -9.66 -2.38 -2.68
C SER A 149 -8.38 -2.77 -3.42
N GLY A 150 -7.32 -3.13 -2.70
CA GLY A 150 -5.98 -3.38 -3.25
C GLY A 150 -5.30 -2.14 -3.83
N PHE A 151 -5.85 -0.94 -3.59
CA PHE A 151 -5.33 0.31 -4.11
C PHE A 151 -4.21 0.85 -3.21
N PHE A 152 -3.17 1.40 -3.85
CA PHE A 152 -2.10 2.14 -3.19
C PHE A 152 -1.88 3.49 -3.87
N SER A 153 -1.40 4.45 -3.10
CA SER A 153 -0.94 5.74 -3.60
C SER A 153 0.22 6.25 -2.73
N THR A 154 1.28 6.71 -3.36
CA THR A 154 2.43 7.33 -2.69
C THR A 154 2.96 8.51 -3.50
N ALA A 155 3.55 9.48 -2.81
CA ALA A 155 4.20 10.63 -3.42
C ALA A 155 5.72 10.42 -3.35
N LEU A 156 6.39 10.41 -4.51
CA LEU A 156 7.81 10.14 -4.63
C LEU A 156 8.51 11.22 -5.46
N PRO A 157 9.72 11.65 -5.09
CA PRO A 157 10.52 12.53 -5.94
C PRO A 157 10.82 11.92 -7.31
N GLU A 158 11.20 12.75 -8.28
CA GLU A 158 11.64 12.29 -9.59
C GLU A 158 12.83 11.33 -9.50
N GLY A 159 12.79 10.27 -10.32
CA GLY A 159 13.87 9.29 -10.42
C GLY A 159 13.38 7.85 -10.60
N THR A 160 14.34 6.93 -10.63
CA THR A 160 14.10 5.50 -10.84
C THR A 160 14.01 4.76 -9.50
N TYR A 161 12.97 3.95 -9.35
CA TYR A 161 12.68 3.17 -8.14
C TYR A 161 12.49 1.70 -8.48
N ASN A 162 13.03 0.84 -7.62
CA ASN A 162 12.71 -0.58 -7.58
C ASN A 162 11.56 -0.77 -6.58
N ILE A 163 10.38 -1.09 -7.09
CA ILE A 163 9.19 -1.37 -6.30
C ILE A 163 9.21 -2.85 -5.96
N GLU A 164 9.44 -3.17 -4.70
CA GLU A 164 9.35 -4.53 -4.17
C GLU A 164 8.01 -4.69 -3.45
N THR A 165 7.16 -5.58 -3.96
CA THR A 165 5.85 -5.85 -3.37
C THR A 165 5.84 -7.22 -2.71
N ASN A 166 5.49 -7.24 -1.43
CA ASN A 166 5.40 -8.43 -0.60
C ASN A 166 3.96 -8.63 -0.15
N TYR A 167 3.52 -9.89 -0.18
CA TYR A 167 2.25 -10.31 0.38
C TYR A 167 2.36 -11.77 0.83
N LEU A 168 1.79 -12.11 1.98
CA LEU A 168 1.94 -13.44 2.57
C LEU A 168 1.32 -14.51 1.66
N GLY A 169 2.06 -15.58 1.39
CA GLY A 169 1.63 -16.65 0.49
C GLY A 169 1.81 -16.35 -1.00
N TYR A 170 2.52 -15.27 -1.35
CA TYR A 170 2.80 -14.87 -2.72
C TYR A 170 4.29 -14.69 -2.95
N LEU A 171 4.73 -14.93 -4.18
CA LEU A 171 6.08 -14.62 -4.62
C LEU A 171 6.28 -13.11 -4.66
N LYS A 172 7.40 -12.65 -4.09
CA LYS A 172 7.83 -11.25 -4.15
C LYS A 172 7.92 -10.79 -5.60
N SER A 173 7.29 -9.67 -5.91
CA SER A 173 7.38 -9.04 -7.22
C SER A 173 8.27 -7.80 -7.16
N VAL A 174 9.18 -7.69 -8.12
CA VAL A 174 10.10 -6.56 -8.26
C VAL A 174 9.84 -5.89 -9.60
N LYS A 175 9.53 -4.59 -9.58
CA LYS A 175 9.24 -3.80 -10.77
C LYS A 175 10.02 -2.50 -10.75
N ILE A 176 10.76 -2.21 -11.82
CA ILE A 176 11.52 -0.97 -11.97
C ILE A 176 10.60 0.08 -12.62
N VAL A 177 10.54 1.28 -12.03
CA VAL A 177 9.70 2.37 -12.49
C VAL A 177 10.49 3.67 -12.48
N THR A 178 10.47 4.39 -13.59
CA THR A 178 11.07 5.73 -13.72
C THR A 178 9.96 6.78 -13.60
N LEU A 179 9.98 7.55 -12.52
CA LEU A 179 9.01 8.61 -12.22
C LEU A 179 9.46 9.95 -12.84
N ILE A 180 8.80 10.33 -13.93
CA ILE A 180 8.98 11.61 -14.65
C ILE A 180 7.68 12.43 -14.63
N CYS A 181 6.54 11.79 -14.37
CA CYS A 181 5.22 12.41 -14.22
C CYS A 181 4.35 11.56 -13.29
N ASN A 182 3.16 12.06 -12.94
CA ASN A 182 2.17 11.27 -12.21
C ASN A 182 1.79 10.03 -13.04
N GLN A 183 1.91 8.84 -12.46
CA GLN A 183 1.70 7.59 -13.18
C GLN A 183 0.84 6.62 -12.38
N ARG A 184 0.03 5.85 -13.11
CA ARG A 184 -0.72 4.72 -12.58
C ARG A 184 -0.09 3.40 -13.02
N ILE A 185 0.18 2.51 -12.06
CA ILE A 185 0.82 1.22 -12.31
C ILE A 185 0.13 0.11 -11.53
N ASP A 186 -0.40 -0.87 -12.25
CA ASP A 186 -0.89 -2.10 -11.62
C ASP A 186 0.25 -3.10 -11.42
N ILE A 187 0.21 -3.79 -10.29
CA ILE A 187 1.22 -4.77 -9.85
C ILE A 187 0.54 -6.12 -9.72
N PHE A 188 1.15 -7.15 -10.28
CA PHE A 188 0.64 -8.52 -10.23
C PHE A 188 1.55 -9.39 -9.37
N LEU A 189 0.95 -10.09 -8.41
CA LEU A 189 1.62 -11.09 -7.57
C LEU A 189 1.21 -12.49 -8.03
N LYS A 190 2.14 -13.43 -7.96
CA LYS A 190 1.87 -14.86 -8.23
C LYS A 190 1.75 -15.59 -6.89
N PRO A 191 0.72 -16.42 -6.70
CA PRO A 191 0.65 -17.28 -5.52
C PRO A 191 1.90 -18.15 -5.41
N MET A 192 2.40 -18.33 -4.19
CA MET A 192 3.50 -19.22 -3.90
C MET A 192 2.93 -20.58 -3.52
N MET A 193 3.26 -21.63 -4.28
CA MET A 193 2.98 -23.00 -3.86
C MET A 193 4.03 -23.39 -2.82
N LEU A 194 3.62 -23.49 -1.56
CA LEU A 194 4.43 -24.06 -0.48
C LEU A 194 4.32 -25.58 -0.54
N GLU A 195 5.31 -26.24 -1.14
CA GLU A 195 5.53 -27.66 -0.89
C GLU A 195 6.21 -27.80 0.48
N LEU A 196 5.49 -28.35 1.46
CA LEU A 196 6.10 -28.64 2.76
C LEU A 196 7.10 -29.78 2.56
N GLY A 197 8.37 -29.50 2.82
CA GLY A 197 9.40 -30.52 2.98
C GLY A 197 9.16 -31.34 4.26
N GLU A 198 9.85 -32.47 4.37
CA GLU A 198 9.82 -33.32 5.55
C GLU A 198 10.18 -32.52 6.82
N VAL A 199 9.32 -32.60 7.84
CA VAL A 199 9.52 -31.91 9.12
C VAL A 199 10.48 -32.75 9.96
N VAL A 200 11.76 -32.38 9.98
CA VAL A 200 12.75 -32.99 10.88
C VAL A 200 12.62 -32.37 12.27
N ILE A 201 11.94 -33.08 13.18
CA ILE A 201 11.82 -32.68 14.58
C ILE A 201 13.18 -32.87 15.24
N SER A 202 13.90 -31.76 15.46
CA SER A 202 15.17 -31.75 16.18
C SER A 202 14.90 -31.38 17.64
N PRO A 203 15.32 -32.18 18.64
CA PRO A 203 15.18 -31.83 20.04
C PRO A 203 16.15 -30.69 20.39
N GLN A 204 15.72 -29.46 20.19
CA GLN A 204 16.46 -28.28 20.66
C GLN A 204 16.02 -27.98 22.09
N ARG A 205 16.94 -28.16 23.05
CA ARG A 205 16.78 -27.61 24.41
C ARG A 205 16.89 -26.09 24.33
N SER A 206 15.80 -25.43 23.98
CA SER A 206 15.65 -24.00 24.17
C SER A 206 15.56 -23.77 25.68
N SER A 207 16.58 -23.14 26.27
CA SER A 207 16.53 -22.63 27.63
C SER A 207 15.26 -21.77 27.77
N ALA A 208 14.39 -22.21 28.67
CA ALA A 208 13.17 -21.50 29.03
C ALA A 208 13.52 -20.09 29.52
N ASN A 209 13.20 -19.09 28.72
CA ASN A 209 12.53 -17.88 29.15
C ASN A 209 12.11 -17.10 27.92
N GLU A 210 10.97 -16.44 28.04
CA GLU A 210 10.24 -15.73 26.98
C GLU A 210 9.41 -16.68 26.09
N LEU A 211 8.27 -17.10 26.65
CA LEU A 211 7.04 -16.93 25.88
C LEU A 211 6.94 -15.42 25.59
N SER A 212 7.67 -14.95 24.58
CA SER A 212 7.29 -13.74 23.91
C SER A 212 5.88 -14.03 23.42
N THR A 213 4.93 -13.39 24.08
CA THR A 213 3.57 -13.18 23.62
C THR A 213 3.68 -12.50 22.27
N SER A 214 4.00 -13.29 21.24
CA SER A 214 3.67 -12.97 19.88
C SER A 214 2.16 -12.87 19.93
N SER A 215 1.69 -11.63 20.10
CA SER A 215 0.30 -11.29 19.91
C SER A 215 -0.02 -11.91 18.56
N PRO A 216 -0.91 -12.93 18.48
CA PRO A 216 -1.28 -13.47 17.19
C PRO A 216 -1.71 -12.24 16.39
N PRO A 217 -1.17 -12.03 15.18
CA PRO A 217 -1.46 -10.83 14.44
C PRO A 217 -2.97 -10.66 14.46
N ASN A 218 -3.47 -9.49 14.86
CA ASN A 218 -4.90 -9.17 14.98
C ASN A 218 -5.64 -9.23 13.62
N MET A 219 -5.05 -9.91 12.64
CA MET A 219 -5.52 -10.16 11.30
C MET A 219 -4.77 -11.41 10.78
N LEU A 220 -5.27 -12.59 11.13
CA LEU A 220 -4.89 -13.84 10.45
C LEU A 220 -5.94 -14.14 9.40
N SER A 221 -5.54 -14.02 8.14
CA SER A 221 -6.39 -14.34 7.00
C SER A 221 -6.43 -15.84 6.80
N TYR A 222 -7.55 -16.47 7.17
CA TYR A 222 -7.77 -17.90 6.94
C TYR A 222 -8.69 -18.14 5.74
N SER A 223 -8.40 -19.22 5.01
CA SER A 223 -9.19 -19.70 3.89
C SER A 223 -9.41 -21.21 4.02
N ASN A 224 -10.31 -21.63 4.92
CA ASN A 224 -10.71 -23.03 5.06
C ASN A 224 -12.20 -23.14 5.44
N LEU A 225 -12.70 -24.38 5.42
CA LEU A 225 -14.11 -24.76 5.26
C LEU A 225 -15.08 -24.20 6.33
N ASP A 226 -14.58 -23.85 7.52
CA ASP A 226 -15.39 -23.34 8.63
C ASP A 226 -14.72 -22.17 9.38
N VAL A 227 -15.16 -20.97 9.03
CA VAL A 227 -14.68 -19.69 9.61
C VAL A 227 -14.87 -19.60 11.12
N LEU A 228 -15.99 -20.09 11.65
CA LEU A 228 -16.29 -19.93 13.07
C LEU A 228 -15.51 -20.95 13.91
N SER A 229 -15.39 -22.19 13.43
CA SER A 229 -14.61 -23.21 14.14
C SER A 229 -13.13 -22.85 14.27
N GLU A 230 -12.56 -22.17 13.28
CA GLU A 230 -11.17 -21.69 13.32
C GLU A 230 -10.95 -20.60 14.37
N MET A 231 -12.01 -19.90 14.78
CA MET A 231 -11.87 -18.84 15.79
C MET A 231 -11.47 -19.35 17.17
N LYS A 232 -11.70 -20.64 17.45
CA LYS A 232 -11.31 -21.28 18.72
C LYS A 232 -9.80 -21.23 18.98
N VAL A 233 -8.99 -21.04 17.93
CA VAL A 233 -7.53 -20.93 18.05
C VAL A 233 -7.12 -19.56 18.60
N PHE A 234 -7.97 -18.54 18.51
CA PHE A 234 -7.64 -17.22 19.01
C PHE A 234 -7.74 -17.14 20.55
N PRO A 235 -6.72 -16.57 21.22
CA PRO A 235 -6.80 -16.31 22.65
C PRO A 235 -7.92 -15.32 22.94
N GLY A 236 -8.67 -15.58 24.01
CA GLY A 236 -9.79 -14.72 24.43
C GLY A 236 -11.07 -14.93 23.64
N VAL A 237 -11.11 -15.85 22.66
CA VAL A 237 -12.34 -16.21 21.95
C VAL A 237 -12.91 -17.51 22.51
N ILE A 238 -14.15 -17.46 22.99
CA ILE A 238 -14.92 -18.61 23.46
C ILE A 238 -16.13 -18.75 22.56
N MET A 239 -16.34 -19.93 22.02
CA MET A 239 -17.56 -20.22 21.27
C MET A 239 -18.67 -20.72 22.19
N SER A 240 -19.89 -20.29 21.92
CA SER A 240 -21.09 -20.85 22.52
C SER A 240 -21.25 -22.33 22.21
N ARG A 241 -22.06 -23.05 23.02
CA ARG A 241 -22.36 -24.48 22.83
C ARG A 241 -23.00 -24.78 21.48
N SER A 242 -23.72 -23.81 20.90
CA SER A 242 -24.38 -23.93 19.58
C SER A 242 -23.41 -23.80 18.40
N GLY A 243 -22.17 -23.32 18.64
CA GLY A 243 -21.18 -23.09 17.59
C GLY A 243 -21.49 -21.90 16.67
N ALA A 244 -22.58 -21.16 16.92
CA ALA A 244 -22.98 -20.00 16.14
C ALA A 244 -22.46 -18.71 16.76
N ASP A 245 -22.63 -18.56 18.07
CA ASP A 245 -22.24 -17.34 18.77
C ASP A 245 -20.79 -17.42 19.27
N ILE A 246 -20.10 -16.30 19.21
CA ILE A 246 -18.76 -16.10 19.77
C ILE A 246 -18.86 -15.12 20.94
N ASN A 247 -18.00 -15.31 21.93
CA ASN A 247 -17.78 -14.44 23.08
C ASN A 247 -16.30 -14.07 23.10
N VAL A 248 -15.98 -12.79 23.02
CA VAL A 248 -14.59 -12.32 22.94
C VAL A 248 -14.25 -11.50 24.19
N ASN A 249 -13.18 -11.87 24.88
CA ASN A 249 -12.71 -11.21 26.10
C ASN A 249 -13.79 -11.02 27.18
N GLY A 250 -14.69 -12.01 27.32
CA GLY A 250 -15.78 -11.98 28.29
C GLY A 250 -17.03 -11.20 27.85
N GLY A 251 -17.02 -10.59 26.67
CA GLY A 251 -18.20 -9.95 26.10
C GLY A 251 -19.27 -10.95 25.66
N GLY A 252 -20.53 -10.54 25.76
CA GLY A 252 -21.69 -11.34 25.34
C GLY A 252 -21.78 -11.52 23.82
N SER A 253 -22.60 -12.47 23.35
CA SER A 253 -22.82 -12.71 21.92
C SER A 253 -23.34 -11.47 21.18
N GLU A 254 -24.22 -10.71 21.83
CA GLU A 254 -24.86 -9.49 21.29
C GLU A 254 -23.91 -8.29 21.19
N GLU A 255 -22.78 -8.35 21.89
CA GLU A 255 -21.76 -7.30 21.92
C GLU A 255 -20.74 -7.44 20.79
N ASN A 256 -20.87 -8.50 19.97
CA ASN A 256 -20.03 -8.75 18.81
C ASN A 256 -20.71 -8.29 17.51
N LEU A 257 -19.95 -7.68 16.60
CA LEU A 257 -20.41 -7.35 15.24
C LEU A 257 -19.94 -8.44 14.30
N ILE A 258 -20.85 -9.08 13.56
CA ILE A 258 -20.48 -9.94 12.44
C ILE A 258 -20.87 -9.24 11.16
N LEU A 259 -19.89 -8.97 10.30
CA LEU A 259 -20.06 -8.33 9.00
C LEU A 259 -19.78 -9.34 7.90
N LEU A 260 -20.67 -9.41 6.91
CA LEU A 260 -20.44 -10.10 5.65
C LEU A 260 -20.37 -9.07 4.52
N ASP A 261 -19.19 -8.95 3.93
CA ASP A 261 -18.85 -7.91 2.94
C ASP A 261 -19.24 -6.50 3.39
N GLY A 262 -19.03 -6.20 4.68
CA GLY A 262 -19.35 -4.92 5.30
C GLY A 262 -20.81 -4.74 5.74
N VAL A 263 -21.67 -5.74 5.58
CA VAL A 263 -23.07 -5.67 6.04
C VAL A 263 -23.27 -6.50 7.31
N PRO A 264 -23.85 -5.91 8.39
CA PRO A 264 -24.06 -6.62 9.63
C PRO A 264 -25.07 -7.75 9.47
N ILE A 265 -24.72 -8.91 10.01
CA ILE A 265 -25.58 -10.07 10.15
C ILE A 265 -25.99 -10.17 11.62
N TYR A 266 -27.29 -10.08 11.86
CA TYR A 266 -27.89 -10.28 13.17
C TYR A 266 -28.51 -11.67 13.20
N HIS A 267 -28.13 -12.50 14.17
CA HIS A 267 -28.54 -13.91 14.33
C HIS A 267 -27.97 -14.84 13.25
N ASN A 268 -26.81 -15.42 13.54
CA ASN A 268 -26.18 -16.44 12.71
C ASN A 268 -26.58 -17.88 13.11
N SER A 269 -27.37 -18.06 14.17
CA SER A 269 -27.83 -19.38 14.61
C SER A 269 -28.75 -20.07 13.60
N HIS A 270 -28.54 -21.37 13.36
CA HIS A 270 -29.48 -22.21 12.61
C HIS A 270 -29.71 -23.55 13.31
N ILE A 271 -30.80 -24.24 12.94
CA ILE A 271 -31.30 -25.45 13.61
C ILE A 271 -30.31 -26.63 13.62
N ASN A 272 -29.36 -26.69 12.68
CA ASN A 272 -28.41 -27.81 12.61
C ASN A 272 -27.03 -27.42 13.18
N TYR A 273 -26.86 -27.58 14.48
CA TYR A 273 -25.64 -27.26 15.24
C TYR A 273 -24.34 -27.93 14.74
N MET A 274 -24.42 -28.88 13.80
CA MET A 274 -23.26 -29.57 13.22
C MET A 274 -22.70 -28.93 11.96
N LEU A 275 -23.31 -27.86 11.43
CA LEU A 275 -22.82 -27.18 10.21
C LEU A 275 -22.56 -25.71 10.44
N PRO A 276 -21.44 -25.18 9.91
CA PRO A 276 -21.17 -23.76 10.02
C PRO A 276 -22.10 -22.92 9.17
N VAL A 277 -22.40 -21.72 9.66
CA VAL A 277 -23.31 -20.76 9.04
C VAL A 277 -22.77 -20.27 7.70
N PHE A 278 -21.45 -20.07 7.64
CA PHE A 278 -20.75 -19.57 6.46
C PHE A 278 -20.07 -20.72 5.72
N ASN A 279 -20.14 -20.70 4.39
CA ASN A 279 -19.42 -21.64 3.53
C ASN A 279 -17.99 -21.13 3.28
N GLY A 280 -16.98 -21.80 3.83
CA GLY A 280 -15.57 -21.44 3.67
C GLY A 280 -15.09 -21.33 2.23
N SER A 281 -15.68 -22.09 1.28
CA SER A 281 -15.29 -22.04 -0.14
C SER A 281 -15.54 -20.67 -0.79
N VAL A 282 -16.54 -19.92 -0.29
CA VAL A 282 -16.97 -18.61 -0.81
C VAL A 282 -16.23 -17.46 -0.13
N ILE A 283 -15.60 -17.73 1.01
CA ILE A 283 -14.96 -16.72 1.84
C ILE A 283 -13.53 -16.49 1.36
N LYS A 284 -13.17 -15.22 1.23
CA LYS A 284 -11.85 -14.76 0.84
C LYS A 284 -10.95 -14.60 2.06
N ASN A 285 -11.46 -13.89 3.05
CA ASN A 285 -10.71 -13.49 4.22
C ASN A 285 -11.66 -13.24 5.39
N VAL A 286 -11.15 -13.47 6.60
CA VAL A 286 -11.82 -13.21 7.86
C VAL A 286 -10.88 -12.37 8.71
N ASN A 287 -11.33 -11.19 9.12
CA ASN A 287 -10.60 -10.33 10.02
C ASN A 287 -11.34 -10.25 11.36
N LEU A 288 -10.66 -10.60 12.46
CA LEU A 288 -11.20 -10.49 13.81
C LEU A 288 -10.49 -9.36 14.57
N TYR A 289 -11.26 -8.38 15.03
CA TYR A 289 -10.79 -7.30 15.88
C TYR A 289 -11.29 -7.52 17.32
N SER A 290 -10.40 -7.89 18.24
CA SER A 290 -10.75 -8.38 19.58
C SER A 290 -10.66 -7.36 20.73
N SER A 291 -10.34 -6.09 20.48
CA SER A 291 -10.36 -5.01 21.51
C SER A 291 -10.31 -3.62 20.86
N TYR A 292 -9.29 -3.40 20.02
CA TYR A 292 -9.08 -2.15 19.31
C TYR A 292 -9.57 -2.31 17.88
N PHE A 293 -10.70 -1.69 17.55
CA PHE A 293 -11.24 -1.68 16.20
C PHE A 293 -11.38 -0.24 15.67
N PRO A 294 -11.29 -0.05 14.34
CA PRO A 294 -11.46 1.26 13.74
C PRO A 294 -12.82 1.88 14.09
N ALA A 295 -12.86 3.20 14.33
CA ALA A 295 -14.08 3.93 14.69
C ALA A 295 -15.22 3.83 13.65
N ARG A 296 -14.93 3.37 12.42
CA ARG A 296 -15.94 3.11 11.38
C ARG A 296 -16.96 2.03 11.76
N TYR A 297 -16.58 1.16 12.70
CA TYR A 297 -17.43 0.10 13.20
C TYR A 297 -18.04 0.56 14.53
N GLU A 298 -19.15 1.30 14.44
CA GLU A 298 -19.84 1.86 15.59
C GLU A 298 -20.60 0.80 16.41
N GLY A 299 -20.86 1.12 17.68
CA GLY A 299 -21.97 0.52 18.44
C GLY A 299 -21.78 -0.90 18.97
N LYS A 300 -20.56 -1.46 18.95
CA LYS A 300 -20.23 -2.74 19.60
C LYS A 300 -19.18 -2.59 20.69
N LEU A 301 -19.25 -3.47 21.68
CA LEU A 301 -18.49 -3.37 22.93
C LEU A 301 -17.39 -4.44 23.04
N SER A 302 -17.53 -5.57 22.36
CA SER A 302 -16.63 -6.72 22.53
C SER A 302 -15.71 -6.94 21.33
N SER A 303 -16.25 -7.23 20.14
CA SER A 303 -15.42 -7.48 18.95
C SER A 303 -16.12 -7.18 17.62
N ILE A 304 -15.33 -7.08 16.55
CA ILE A 304 -15.82 -7.06 15.17
C ILE A 304 -15.18 -8.19 14.37
N LEU A 305 -16.05 -8.95 13.72
CA LEU A 305 -15.73 -10.00 12.79
C LEU A 305 -16.11 -9.55 11.37
N ASP A 306 -15.13 -9.20 10.54
CA ASP A 306 -15.34 -8.81 9.13
C ASP A 306 -14.99 -9.96 8.18
N ILE A 307 -16.02 -10.56 7.60
CA ILE A 307 -15.94 -11.67 6.65
C ILE A 307 -16.06 -11.10 5.23
N LYS A 308 -15.02 -11.26 4.41
CA LYS A 308 -15.02 -10.86 3.00
C LYS A 308 -15.28 -12.06 2.10
N ILE A 309 -16.16 -11.88 1.11
CA ILE A 309 -16.46 -12.87 0.08
C ILE A 309 -15.47 -12.71 -1.08
N LYS A 310 -15.16 -13.81 -1.80
CA LYS A 310 -14.34 -13.78 -3.01
C LYS A 310 -15.01 -12.96 -4.12
N GLU A 311 -14.21 -12.23 -4.91
CA GLU A 311 -14.73 -11.51 -6.10
C GLU A 311 -15.05 -12.45 -7.29
N GLY A 312 -14.64 -13.72 -7.22
CA GLY A 312 -14.75 -14.72 -8.28
C GLY A 312 -13.66 -14.59 -9.36
N ASN A 313 -13.33 -15.71 -10.02
CA ASN A 313 -12.26 -15.75 -11.03
C ASN A 313 -12.63 -15.01 -12.34
N LYS A 314 -11.87 -13.96 -12.69
CA LYS A 314 -12.12 -13.14 -13.91
C LYS A 314 -11.39 -13.62 -15.16
N LYS A 315 -10.59 -14.69 -15.07
CA LYS A 315 -9.80 -15.23 -16.19
C LYS A 315 -10.29 -16.58 -16.69
N LYS A 316 -10.53 -17.52 -15.77
CA LYS A 316 -10.88 -18.91 -16.10
C LYS A 316 -12.12 -19.35 -15.33
N HIS A 317 -12.85 -20.31 -15.89
CA HIS A 317 -13.90 -20.99 -15.15
C HIS A 317 -13.26 -21.99 -14.19
N SER A 318 -13.67 -21.95 -12.93
CA SER A 318 -13.24 -22.89 -11.89
C SER A 318 -14.46 -23.58 -11.30
N ARG A 319 -14.27 -24.83 -10.92
CA ARG A 319 -15.30 -25.68 -10.32
C ARG A 319 -14.68 -26.37 -9.11
N SER A 320 -15.33 -26.28 -7.97
CA SER A 320 -14.91 -27.01 -6.78
C SER A 320 -16.06 -27.85 -6.24
N LEU A 321 -15.72 -29.06 -5.82
CA LEU A 321 -16.62 -29.99 -5.16
C LEU A 321 -15.97 -30.40 -3.84
N SER A 322 -16.71 -30.26 -2.75
CA SER A 322 -16.28 -30.61 -1.40
C SER A 322 -17.26 -31.63 -0.84
N LEU A 323 -16.71 -32.75 -0.36
CA LEU A 323 -17.45 -33.84 0.25
C LEU A 323 -17.05 -33.94 1.71
N ASP A 324 -17.95 -33.56 2.59
CA ASP A 324 -17.86 -33.73 4.03
C ASP A 324 -18.78 -34.88 4.46
N ILE A 325 -18.47 -35.56 5.56
CA ILE A 325 -19.31 -36.63 6.10
C ILE A 325 -20.79 -36.19 6.27
N PRO A 326 -21.10 -35.00 6.83
CA PRO A 326 -22.48 -34.55 6.96
C PRO A 326 -23.00 -33.75 5.74
N SER A 327 -22.16 -33.37 4.78
CA SER A 327 -22.55 -32.43 3.71
C SER A 327 -21.77 -32.55 2.41
N VAL A 328 -22.41 -32.16 1.31
CA VAL A 328 -21.76 -31.90 0.03
C VAL A 328 -21.89 -30.42 -0.32
N ALA A 329 -20.81 -29.79 -0.75
CA ALA A 329 -20.79 -28.44 -1.27
C ALA A 329 -20.24 -28.42 -2.70
N ALA A 330 -20.83 -27.61 -3.56
CA ALA A 330 -20.37 -27.38 -4.92
C ALA A 330 -20.30 -25.87 -5.19
N MET A 331 -19.25 -25.44 -5.88
CA MET A 331 -19.07 -24.05 -6.29
C MET A 331 -18.60 -23.98 -7.74
N LEU A 332 -19.14 -22.99 -8.45
CA LEU A 332 -18.86 -22.67 -9.84
C LEU A 332 -18.54 -21.18 -9.91
N GLU A 333 -17.38 -20.84 -10.45
CA GLU A 333 -16.99 -19.45 -10.68
C GLU A 333 -16.38 -19.26 -12.07
N GLY A 334 -16.40 -18.04 -12.58
CA GLY A 334 -15.73 -17.71 -13.83
C GLY A 334 -16.09 -16.34 -14.40
N PRO A 335 -15.48 -15.95 -15.53
CA PRO A 335 -15.76 -14.67 -16.15
C PRO A 335 -17.10 -14.66 -16.88
N ILE A 336 -17.94 -13.65 -16.60
CA ILE A 336 -19.05 -13.27 -17.50
C ILE A 336 -18.46 -12.52 -18.71
N LYS A 337 -17.51 -11.61 -18.43
CA LYS A 337 -16.71 -10.88 -19.43
C LYS A 337 -15.26 -10.89 -18.97
N LYS A 338 -14.37 -11.49 -19.76
CA LYS A 338 -12.94 -11.65 -19.42
C LYS A 338 -12.36 -10.33 -18.90
N GLU A 339 -11.68 -10.43 -17.76
CA GLU A 339 -10.98 -9.33 -17.06
C GLU A 339 -11.86 -8.19 -16.53
N LYS A 340 -13.17 -8.18 -16.81
CA LYS A 340 -14.09 -7.11 -16.42
C LYS A 340 -15.15 -7.54 -15.42
N ALA A 341 -15.73 -8.73 -15.59
CA ALA A 341 -16.81 -9.21 -14.73
C ALA A 341 -16.72 -10.72 -14.51
N SER A 342 -16.99 -11.15 -13.29
CA SER A 342 -17.02 -12.54 -12.85
C SER A 342 -18.36 -12.89 -12.19
N TYR A 343 -18.72 -14.17 -12.27
CA TYR A 343 -19.78 -14.78 -11.48
C TYR A 343 -19.16 -15.79 -10.51
N MET A 344 -19.80 -15.96 -9.37
CA MET A 344 -19.57 -17.09 -8.47
C MET A 344 -20.91 -17.55 -7.89
N VAL A 345 -21.13 -18.85 -7.95
CA VAL A 345 -22.33 -19.55 -7.48
C VAL A 345 -21.87 -20.71 -6.62
N SER A 346 -22.36 -20.77 -5.38
CA SER A 346 -22.07 -21.87 -4.45
C SER A 346 -23.35 -22.39 -3.85
N GLY A 347 -23.40 -23.70 -3.59
CA GLY A 347 -24.50 -24.35 -2.90
C GLY A 347 -23.99 -25.48 -2.01
N ARG A 348 -24.62 -25.66 -0.84
CA ARG A 348 -24.31 -26.75 0.09
C ARG A 348 -25.58 -27.50 0.46
N ARG A 349 -25.50 -28.83 0.49
CA ARG A 349 -26.56 -29.73 0.90
C ARG A 349 -26.05 -30.67 1.98
N SER A 350 -26.80 -30.80 3.07
CA SER A 350 -26.52 -31.80 4.11
C SER A 350 -27.38 -33.04 3.90
N TRP A 351 -26.81 -34.22 4.17
CA TRP A 351 -27.55 -35.49 4.16
C TRP A 351 -27.81 -36.01 5.58
N SER A 352 -27.57 -35.21 6.63
CA SER A 352 -27.96 -35.56 8.00
C SER A 352 -29.48 -35.60 8.11
N SER A 353 -30.04 -36.75 7.78
CA SER A 353 -31.46 -37.02 7.76
C SER A 353 -31.69 -38.52 7.93
N TRP A 354 -31.30 -39.05 9.09
CA TRP A 354 -31.80 -40.36 9.53
C TRP A 354 -33.34 -40.36 9.63
N THR A 355 -34.00 -39.19 9.66
CA THR A 355 -35.44 -39.05 9.92
C THR A 355 -36.27 -38.37 8.81
N LYS A 356 -35.90 -38.43 7.51
CA LYS A 356 -36.77 -37.87 6.45
C LYS A 356 -37.03 -38.79 5.26
N LEU A 357 -37.82 -39.83 5.54
CA LEU A 357 -38.77 -40.37 4.56
C LEU A 357 -40.00 -39.43 4.36
N PHE A 358 -40.13 -38.34 5.13
CA PHE A 358 -41.37 -37.53 5.16
C PHE A 358 -41.24 -36.00 5.20
N LEU A 359 -40.07 -35.38 4.98
CA LEU A 359 -39.97 -33.91 4.88
C LEU A 359 -38.98 -33.48 3.77
N PRO A 360 -39.37 -32.62 2.80
CA PRO A 360 -38.46 -32.17 1.76
C PRO A 360 -37.40 -31.20 2.31
N VAL A 361 -36.14 -31.67 2.25
CA VAL A 361 -34.88 -30.97 1.95
C VAL A 361 -34.63 -29.56 2.53
N SER A 362 -33.59 -29.45 3.36
CA SER A 362 -32.93 -28.18 3.68
C SER A 362 -31.89 -27.85 2.59
N VAL A 363 -32.29 -27.10 1.56
CA VAL A 363 -31.35 -26.42 0.65
C VAL A 363 -30.98 -25.09 1.32
N GLN A 364 -29.70 -24.88 1.62
CA GLN A 364 -29.26 -23.64 2.26
C GLN A 364 -28.23 -22.91 1.37
N ILE A 365 -28.70 -21.73 0.91
CA ILE A 365 -28.00 -20.58 0.33
C ILE A 365 -27.27 -20.84 -1.00
N ILE A 366 -27.93 -20.43 -2.10
CA ILE A 366 -27.28 -20.10 -3.37
C ILE A 366 -26.78 -18.67 -3.24
N LEU A 367 -25.47 -18.48 -3.06
CA LEU A 367 -24.84 -17.15 -3.09
C LEU A 367 -24.48 -16.84 -4.55
N PHE A 368 -25.29 -16.00 -5.21
CA PHE A 368 -24.89 -15.36 -6.47
C PHE A 368 -24.19 -14.06 -6.13
N THR A 369 -22.88 -13.98 -6.41
CA THR A 369 -22.20 -12.68 -6.49
C THR A 369 -21.86 -12.41 -7.96
N ILE A 370 -22.33 -11.26 -8.44
CA ILE A 370 -21.94 -10.71 -9.73
C ILE A 370 -21.03 -9.52 -9.41
N SER A 371 -19.73 -9.68 -9.69
CA SER A 371 -18.74 -8.61 -9.52
C SER A 371 -18.64 -7.83 -10.83
N ILE A 372 -19.34 -6.69 -10.91
CA ILE A 372 -19.23 -5.69 -11.98
C ILE A 372 -18.46 -4.49 -11.40
N PRO A 373 -17.59 -3.80 -12.17
CA PRO A 373 -17.04 -2.52 -11.70
C PRO A 373 -18.18 -1.59 -11.24
N ASN A 374 -18.12 -1.18 -9.97
CA ASN A 374 -19.07 -0.32 -9.24
C ASN A 374 -20.41 -0.93 -8.80
N CYS A 375 -20.61 -2.25 -8.89
CA CYS A 375 -21.79 -2.95 -8.36
C CYS A 375 -21.41 -4.35 -7.86
N ILE A 376 -21.54 -4.59 -6.55
CA ILE A 376 -21.61 -5.95 -5.97
C ILE A 376 -23.07 -6.16 -5.60
N GLY A 377 -23.76 -7.02 -6.34
CA GLY A 377 -25.10 -7.47 -6.00
C GLY A 377 -25.01 -8.90 -5.46
N ILE A 378 -25.42 -9.11 -4.21
CA ILE A 378 -25.62 -10.45 -3.66
C ILE A 378 -27.11 -10.76 -3.80
N TYR A 379 -27.44 -11.64 -4.74
CA TYR A 379 -28.82 -12.12 -4.92
C TYR A 379 -28.99 -13.45 -4.18
N LEU A 380 -29.84 -13.46 -3.16
CA LEU A 380 -30.39 -14.68 -2.59
C LEU A 380 -31.73 -14.97 -3.30
N GLN A 381 -31.75 -15.95 -4.21
CA GLN A 381 -32.99 -16.33 -4.88
C GLN A 381 -33.71 -17.45 -4.11
N LYS A 382 -34.95 -17.18 -3.67
CA LYS A 382 -35.86 -18.16 -3.08
C LYS A 382 -36.50 -18.98 -4.22
N LEU A 383 -36.21 -20.28 -4.31
CA LEU A 383 -37.00 -21.19 -5.15
C LEU A 383 -38.31 -21.53 -4.41
N PRO A 384 -39.49 -21.45 -5.05
CA PRO A 384 -40.76 -21.73 -4.39
C PRO A 384 -40.89 -23.22 -4.09
N CYS A 385 -40.92 -23.59 -2.81
CA CYS A 385 -41.34 -24.92 -2.38
C CYS A 385 -42.88 -24.90 -2.28
N LYS A 386 -43.53 -25.61 -3.20
CA LYS A 386 -44.98 -25.62 -3.38
C LYS A 386 -45.61 -26.66 -2.44
N SER A 387 -45.76 -26.33 -1.15
CA SER A 387 -46.77 -26.89 -0.22
C SER A 387 -46.54 -26.41 1.22
N ALA A 388 -47.46 -25.60 1.74
CA ALA A 388 -47.61 -25.23 3.15
C ALA A 388 -48.63 -26.20 3.82
N PRO A 389 -48.73 -26.35 5.15
CA PRO A 389 -48.51 -25.33 6.18
C PRO A 389 -47.56 -25.72 7.31
N ILE A 390 -46.96 -24.67 7.90
CA ILE A 390 -46.42 -24.50 9.26
C ILE A 390 -45.13 -23.65 9.13
N ILE A 391 -45.27 -22.40 9.57
CA ILE A 391 -44.25 -21.36 9.57
C ILE A 391 -43.17 -21.72 10.60
N PRO A 392 -41.89 -21.56 10.26
CA PRO A 392 -41.08 -20.65 11.07
C PRO A 392 -40.41 -19.58 10.20
N LEU A 393 -40.35 -18.37 10.75
CA LEU A 393 -39.71 -17.19 10.18
C LEU A 393 -38.23 -17.48 9.91
N MET A 394 -37.86 -17.58 8.64
CA MET A 394 -36.47 -17.60 8.20
C MET A 394 -36.17 -16.28 7.51
N ASN A 395 -35.44 -15.40 8.20
CA ASN A 395 -35.06 -14.08 7.68
C ASN A 395 -34.14 -14.25 6.46
N ILE A 396 -34.56 -13.68 5.33
CA ILE A 396 -33.83 -13.68 4.07
C ILE A 396 -33.03 -12.37 4.00
N ILE A 397 -31.71 -12.48 3.87
CA ILE A 397 -30.80 -11.33 3.77
C ILE A 397 -30.62 -10.96 2.29
N LEU A 398 -31.36 -9.96 1.80
CA LEU A 398 -31.14 -9.36 0.47
C LEU A 398 -30.18 -8.18 0.60
N LEU A 399 -29.04 -8.23 -0.10
CA LEU A 399 -27.99 -7.21 -0.01
C LEU A 399 -27.80 -6.50 -1.34
N PHE A 400 -28.13 -5.20 -1.36
CA PHE A 400 -27.81 -4.30 -2.45
C PHE A 400 -26.73 -3.30 -1.99
N ARG A 401 -25.55 -3.33 -2.62
CA ARG A 401 -24.52 -2.30 -2.44
C ARG A 401 -24.70 -1.21 -3.50
N LYS A 402 -25.09 -0.01 -3.09
CA LYS A 402 -24.98 1.21 -3.89
C LYS A 402 -23.69 1.92 -3.49
N GLU A 403 -22.66 1.90 -4.35
CA GLU A 403 -21.47 2.72 -4.11
C GLU A 403 -21.86 4.20 -4.16
N ARG A 404 -21.77 4.90 -3.02
CA ARG A 404 -21.84 6.36 -3.01
C ARG A 404 -20.61 6.87 -3.75
N LYS A 405 -20.81 7.54 -4.88
CA LYS A 405 -19.80 8.44 -5.45
C LYS A 405 -19.49 9.48 -4.38
N ILE A 406 -18.29 9.40 -3.79
CA ILE A 406 -17.72 10.52 -3.05
C ILE A 406 -17.37 11.55 -4.12
N LYS A 407 -18.01 12.72 -4.03
CA LYS A 407 -17.73 13.89 -4.86
C LYS A 407 -16.43 14.54 -4.44
#